data_AF-A0A7C7ETE4-F1
#
_entry.id   AF-A0A7C7ETE4-F1
#
_cell.length_a   1.000
_cell.length_b   1.000
_cell.length_c   1.000
_cell.angle_alpha   90.00
_cell.angle_beta   90.00
_cell.angle_gamma   90.00
#
_symmetry.space_group_name_H-M   'P 1'
#
loop_
_entity.id
_entity.type
_entity.pdbx_description
1 polymer ?
#
loop_
_entity_poly.entity_id
_entity_poly.type
_entity_poly.pdbx_seq_one_letter_code
_entity_poly.pdbx_strand_id
1 'polypeptide(L)'
;MDYNIVVIGGAGEVARRLEMLGYGVYCFKNARAAARFPGREFFDVFVDVKKGVVFRPDGAQFPIGATPEAAVKAAVSARPDEEDFSPELALRYLNGSYRLYGNVLERYRDAYGNLEEELHDLLARGDYPAIRAVIHRIKGVSLNIGSARLYHLCGLLEARLDRKTGVEEIELFIHFHRRILKHCKKQGELCSQTQKN
;
A
#
# COMPACT_ATOMS: atom_id res chain seq x y z
N MET A 1 7.21 -6.46 -6.43
CA MET A 1 6.64 -6.78 -5.10
C MET A 1 5.96 -5.53 -4.57
N ASP A 2 4.66 -5.50 -4.30
CA ASP A 2 3.94 -4.24 -4.06
C ASP A 2 4.04 -3.72 -2.59
N TYR A 3 5.25 -3.76 -2.03
CA TYR A 3 5.53 -3.24 -0.70
C TYR A 3 6.40 -1.99 -0.79
N ASN A 4 6.10 -1.03 0.06
CA ASN A 4 6.78 0.23 0.21
C ASN A 4 7.91 0.10 1.24
N ILE A 5 9.15 0.11 0.75
CA ILE A 5 10.37 -0.09 1.53
C ILE A 5 11.10 1.23 1.67
N VAL A 6 11.41 1.60 2.91
CA VAL A 6 12.21 2.78 3.21
C VAL A 6 13.66 2.38 3.36
N VAL A 7 14.57 3.08 2.68
CA VAL A 7 16.02 2.91 2.85
C VAL A 7 16.60 4.15 3.52
N ILE A 8 17.13 3.96 4.73
CA ILE A 8 17.76 5.00 5.54
C ILE A 8 19.27 4.93 5.36
N GLY A 9 19.86 6.07 5.02
CA GLY A 9 21.31 6.19 4.78
C GLY A 9 21.66 6.62 3.34
N GLY A 10 20.66 6.88 2.49
CA GLY A 10 20.81 7.37 1.11
C GLY A 10 20.46 6.33 0.03
N ALA A 11 20.38 6.79 -1.22
CA ALA A 11 20.05 5.99 -2.40
C ALA A 11 21.28 5.20 -2.91
N GLY A 12 21.70 4.20 -2.13
CA GLY A 12 22.82 3.32 -2.45
C GLY A 12 22.43 2.10 -3.30
N GLU A 13 23.40 1.19 -3.48
CA GLU A 13 23.21 -0.09 -4.18
C GLU A 13 22.01 -0.90 -3.68
N VAL A 14 21.77 -0.86 -2.35
CA VAL A 14 20.63 -1.52 -1.70
C VAL A 14 19.29 -1.05 -2.26
N ALA A 15 19.12 0.26 -2.46
CA ALA A 15 17.87 0.81 -2.98
C ALA A 15 17.59 0.30 -4.40
N ARG A 16 18.59 0.37 -5.28
CA ARG A 16 18.48 -0.11 -6.68
C ARG A 16 18.15 -1.61 -6.73
N ARG A 17 18.78 -2.41 -5.88
CA ARG A 17 18.53 -3.85 -5.83
C ARG A 17 17.11 -4.17 -5.39
N LEU A 18 16.57 -3.42 -4.42
CA LEU A 18 15.18 -3.56 -3.99
C LEU A 18 14.20 -3.08 -5.08
N GLU A 19 14.49 -1.99 -5.78
CA GLU A 19 13.70 -1.52 -6.93
C GLU A 19 13.66 -2.55 -8.06
N MET A 20 14.77 -3.22 -8.38
CA MET A 20 14.82 -4.29 -9.39
C MET A 20 13.98 -5.52 -9.02
N LEU A 21 13.73 -5.74 -7.73
CA LEU A 21 12.79 -6.77 -7.24
C LEU A 21 11.32 -6.28 -7.28
N GLY A 22 11.11 -5.06 -7.76
CA GLY A 22 9.84 -4.39 -7.94
C GLY A 22 9.23 -3.85 -6.66
N TYR A 23 10.03 -3.59 -5.62
CA TYR A 23 9.56 -2.87 -4.42
C TYR A 23 9.40 -1.38 -4.72
N GLY A 24 8.43 -0.73 -4.08
CA GLY A 24 8.38 0.74 -4.04
C GLY A 24 9.43 1.23 -3.05
N VAL A 25 10.49 1.90 -3.50
CA VAL A 25 11.63 2.26 -2.64
C VAL A 25 11.69 3.75 -2.38
N TYR A 26 11.82 4.10 -1.10
CA TYR A 26 11.88 5.49 -0.63
C TYR A 26 13.18 5.72 0.13
N CYS A 27 14.06 6.54 -0.43
CA CYS A 27 15.37 6.78 0.16
C CYS A 27 15.40 8.05 1.01
N PHE A 28 15.87 7.92 2.25
CA PHE A 28 16.07 9.05 3.15
C PHE A 28 17.51 9.11 3.63
N LYS A 29 18.04 10.32 3.77
CA LYS A 29 19.41 10.56 4.26
C LYS A 29 19.63 10.04 5.69
N ASN A 30 18.60 10.06 6.52
CA ASN A 30 18.64 9.61 7.91
C ASN A 30 17.23 9.30 8.44
N ALA A 31 17.16 8.64 9.60
CA ALA A 31 15.91 8.25 10.23
C ALA A 31 15.01 9.45 10.60
N ARG A 32 15.59 10.62 10.90
CA ARG A 32 14.82 11.84 11.20
C ARG A 32 14.08 12.36 9.96
N ALA A 33 14.68 12.25 8.78
CA ALA A 33 14.04 12.61 7.52
C ALA A 33 12.89 11.63 7.20
N ALA A 34 13.13 10.32 7.34
CA ALA A 34 12.09 9.30 7.17
C ALA A 34 10.92 9.53 8.15
N ALA A 35 11.22 9.85 9.42
CA ALA A 35 10.20 10.15 10.42
C ALA A 35 9.41 11.43 10.12
N ARG A 36 9.89 12.34 9.27
CA ARG A 36 9.14 13.54 8.86
C ARG A 36 8.31 13.34 7.61
N PHE A 37 8.45 12.18 6.95
CA PHE A 37 7.69 11.88 5.75
C PHE A 37 6.19 11.76 6.07
N PRO A 38 5.33 12.51 5.38
CA PRO A 38 3.87 12.37 5.49
C PRO A 38 3.42 10.98 5.02
N GLY A 39 2.70 10.24 5.85
CA GLY A 39 2.29 8.88 5.51
C GLY A 39 3.33 7.80 5.79
N ARG A 40 4.33 8.10 6.64
CA ARG A 40 5.31 7.11 7.10
C ARG A 40 4.69 5.85 7.71
N GLU A 41 3.49 5.96 8.28
CA GLU A 41 2.71 4.86 8.83
C GLU A 41 2.23 3.87 7.76
N PHE A 42 2.24 4.28 6.49
CA PHE A 42 1.88 3.42 5.36
C PHE A 42 3.06 2.67 4.76
N PHE A 43 4.30 2.95 5.19
CA PHE A 43 5.45 2.13 4.85
C PHE A 43 5.35 0.75 5.49
N ASP A 44 5.86 -0.26 4.79
CA ASP A 44 5.77 -1.65 5.23
C ASP A 44 7.02 -2.05 6.01
N VAL A 45 8.19 -1.59 5.56
CA VAL A 45 9.50 -1.99 6.11
C VAL A 45 10.50 -0.84 5.98
N PHE A 46 11.39 -0.73 6.95
CA PHE A 46 12.50 0.22 6.96
C PHE A 46 13.83 -0.55 6.98
N VAL A 47 14.79 -0.09 6.20
CA VAL A 47 16.14 -0.62 6.08
C VAL A 47 17.11 0.44 6.57
N ASP A 48 17.71 0.27 7.75
CA ASP A 48 18.79 1.13 8.23
C ASP A 48 20.13 0.48 7.86
N VAL A 49 20.68 0.92 6.73
CA VAL A 49 21.92 0.37 6.15
C VAL A 49 23.10 0.58 7.10
N LYS A 50 23.14 1.70 7.83
CA LYS A 50 24.24 2.01 8.76
C LYS A 50 24.19 1.13 10.00
N LYS A 51 23.00 0.81 10.48
CA LYS A 51 22.81 -0.08 11.64
C LYS A 51 22.78 -1.55 11.25
N GLY A 52 22.75 -1.89 9.97
CA GLY A 52 22.69 -3.28 9.51
C GLY A 52 21.38 -3.97 9.90
N VAL A 53 20.27 -3.23 9.95
CA VAL A 53 18.99 -3.77 10.42
C VAL A 53 17.83 -3.39 9.51
N VAL A 54 16.93 -4.34 9.29
CA VAL A 54 15.61 -4.13 8.73
C VAL A 54 14.61 -4.14 9.88
N PHE A 55 13.70 -3.18 9.93
CA PHE A 55 12.68 -3.14 10.97
C PHE A 55 11.31 -2.79 10.41
N ARG A 56 10.28 -3.27 11.08
CA ARG A 56 8.88 -3.00 10.76
C ARG A 56 8.30 -1.89 11.63
N PRO A 57 7.19 -1.25 11.20
CA PRO A 57 6.47 -0.27 12.00
C PRO A 57 6.03 -0.76 13.39
N ASP A 58 5.79 -2.07 13.55
CA ASP A 58 5.41 -2.72 14.81
C ASP A 58 6.60 -2.96 15.76
N GLY A 59 7.82 -2.63 15.35
CA GLY A 59 9.04 -2.79 16.14
C GLY A 59 9.78 -4.11 15.91
N ALA A 60 9.27 -5.03 15.10
CA ALA A 60 10.01 -6.25 14.75
C ALA A 60 11.30 -5.92 14.00
N GLN A 61 12.40 -6.58 14.34
CA GLN A 61 13.72 -6.34 13.75
C GLN A 61 14.30 -7.60 13.13
N PHE A 62 14.97 -7.43 12.00
CA PHE A 62 15.58 -8.48 11.19
C PHE A 62 17.00 -8.03 10.85
N PRO A 63 18.04 -8.74 11.31
CA PRO A 63 19.42 -8.37 10.98
C PRO A 63 19.65 -8.48 9.47
N ILE A 64 20.35 -7.51 8.89
CA ILE A 64 20.87 -7.61 7.52
C ILE A 64 22.02 -8.61 7.59
N GLY A 65 21.69 -9.89 7.38
CA GLY A 65 22.67 -10.97 7.34
C GLY A 65 23.47 -10.93 6.04
N ALA A 66 23.40 -11.99 5.23
CA ALA A 66 24.15 -12.08 3.98
C ALA A 66 23.73 -11.00 2.95
N THR A 67 22.44 -10.65 2.89
CA THR A 67 21.93 -9.64 1.95
C THR A 67 20.75 -8.84 2.52
N PRO A 68 20.61 -7.54 2.18
CA PRO A 68 19.45 -6.74 2.56
C PRO A 68 18.12 -7.27 2.01
N GLU A 69 18.11 -7.83 0.80
CA GLU A 69 16.90 -8.33 0.14
C GLU A 69 16.31 -9.53 0.89
N ALA A 70 17.16 -10.43 1.39
CA ALA A 70 16.71 -11.55 2.20
C ALA A 70 16.06 -11.07 3.50
N ALA A 71 16.66 -10.08 4.16
CA ALA A 71 16.10 -9.50 5.38
C ALA A 71 14.78 -8.76 5.12
N VAL A 72 14.68 -7.98 4.03
CA VAL A 72 13.43 -7.33 3.61
C VAL A 72 12.36 -8.36 3.29
N LYS A 73 12.68 -9.41 2.54
CA LYS A 73 11.74 -10.48 2.21
C LYS A 73 11.23 -11.18 3.47
N ALA A 74 12.11 -11.46 4.44
CA ALA A 74 11.72 -12.05 5.71
C ALA A 74 10.79 -11.12 6.50
N ALA A 75 11.12 -9.83 6.57
CA ALA A 75 10.29 -8.83 7.24
C ALA A 75 8.90 -8.70 6.63
N VAL A 76 8.82 -8.64 5.29
CA VAL A 76 7.56 -8.58 4.55
C VAL A 76 6.74 -9.87 4.73
N SER A 77 7.37 -11.04 4.66
CA SER A 77 6.67 -12.34 4.77
C SER A 77 6.14 -12.61 6.18
N ALA A 78 6.72 -11.99 7.20
CA ALA A 78 6.26 -12.09 8.58
C ALA A 78 5.07 -11.17 8.89
N ARG A 79 4.61 -10.37 7.92
CA ARG A 79 3.55 -9.37 8.11
C ARG A 79 2.17 -10.01 7.93
N PRO A 80 1.24 -9.84 8.90
CA PRO A 80 -0.11 -10.36 8.78
C PRO A 80 -0.88 -9.62 7.68
N ASP A 81 -1.61 -10.37 6.85
CA ASP A 81 -2.47 -9.83 5.79
C ASP A 81 -3.61 -8.97 6.39
N GLU A 82 -4.03 -9.29 7.61
CA GLU A 82 -5.09 -8.62 8.36
C GLU A 82 -4.80 -7.15 8.67
N GLU A 83 -3.54 -6.73 8.61
CA GLU A 83 -3.15 -5.32 8.76
C GLU A 83 -3.67 -4.45 7.61
N ASP A 84 -3.81 -5.03 6.41
CA ASP A 84 -4.24 -4.31 5.22
C ASP A 84 -5.71 -4.57 4.89
N PHE A 85 -6.22 -5.77 5.24
CA PHE A 85 -7.52 -6.28 4.84
C PHE A 85 -8.21 -7.08 5.94
N SER A 86 -9.45 -6.72 6.29
CA SER A 86 -10.30 -7.54 7.16
C SER A 86 -11.64 -7.81 6.48
N PRO A 87 -11.90 -9.06 6.05
CA PRO A 87 -13.24 -9.48 5.62
C PRO A 87 -14.30 -9.21 6.69
N GLU A 88 -13.97 -9.35 7.97
CA GLU A 88 -14.86 -9.07 9.09
C GLU A 88 -15.25 -7.60 9.15
N LEU A 89 -14.30 -6.69 8.89
CA LEU A 89 -14.57 -5.27 8.75
C LEU A 89 -15.54 -5.04 7.59
N ALA A 90 -15.25 -5.59 6.40
CA ALA A 90 -16.13 -5.44 5.23
C ALA A 90 -17.55 -5.92 5.52
N LEU A 91 -17.69 -7.10 6.13
CA LEU A 91 -18.97 -7.71 6.46
C LEU A 91 -19.77 -6.87 7.46
N ARG A 92 -19.12 -6.16 8.40
CA ARG A 92 -19.83 -5.19 9.26
C ARG A 92 -20.48 -4.07 8.47
N TYR A 93 -19.81 -3.56 7.43
CA TYR A 93 -20.36 -2.52 6.54
C TYR A 93 -21.40 -3.07 5.55
N LEU A 94 -21.35 -4.36 5.26
CA LEU A 94 -22.23 -5.05 4.31
C LEU A 94 -23.30 -5.92 4.99
N ASN A 95 -23.63 -5.63 6.25
CA ASN A 95 -24.65 -6.33 7.04
C ASN A 95 -24.50 -7.86 7.04
N GLY A 96 -23.26 -8.35 7.11
CA GLY A 96 -22.93 -9.78 7.15
C GLY A 96 -23.03 -10.51 5.80
N SER A 97 -23.30 -9.81 4.70
CA SER A 97 -23.55 -10.46 3.42
C SER A 97 -22.26 -10.76 2.63
N TYR A 98 -21.83 -12.02 2.66
CA TYR A 98 -20.74 -12.52 1.82
C TYR A 98 -21.03 -12.39 0.31
N ARG A 99 -22.31 -12.47 -0.09
CA ARG A 99 -22.71 -12.23 -1.48
C ARG A 99 -22.46 -10.79 -1.90
N LEU A 100 -22.87 -9.82 -1.09
CA LEU A 100 -22.57 -8.41 -1.37
C LEU A 100 -21.07 -8.15 -1.32
N TYR A 101 -20.35 -8.79 -0.39
CA TYR A 101 -18.91 -8.63 -0.30
C TYR A 101 -18.19 -9.09 -1.57
N GLY A 102 -18.48 -10.31 -2.05
CA GLY A 102 -17.94 -10.80 -3.33
C GLY A 102 -18.23 -9.86 -4.50
N ASN A 103 -19.47 -9.37 -4.62
CA ASN A 103 -19.85 -8.42 -5.67
C ASN A 103 -19.09 -7.08 -5.57
N VAL A 104 -18.85 -6.59 -4.35
CA VAL A 104 -18.09 -5.35 -4.13
C VAL A 104 -16.63 -5.54 -4.55
N LEU A 105 -16.01 -6.67 -4.20
CA LEU A 105 -14.63 -6.98 -4.58
C LEU A 105 -14.45 -7.11 -6.10
N GLU A 106 -15.41 -7.75 -6.78
CA GLU A 106 -15.43 -7.86 -8.25
C GLU A 106 -15.56 -6.47 -8.90
N ARG A 107 -16.59 -5.70 -8.52
CA ARG A 107 -16.81 -4.35 -9.05
C ARG A 107 -15.64 -3.42 -8.81
N TYR A 108 -14.98 -3.53 -7.65
CA TYR A 108 -13.78 -2.74 -7.35
C TYR A 108 -12.67 -3.04 -8.36
N ARG A 109 -12.41 -4.31 -8.66
CA ARG A 109 -11.40 -4.71 -9.65
C ARG A 109 -11.73 -4.23 -11.05
N ASP A 110 -12.99 -4.35 -11.44
CA ASP A 110 -13.43 -3.93 -12.78
C ASP A 110 -13.33 -2.40 -12.95
N ALA A 111 -13.72 -1.64 -11.93
CA ALA A 111 -13.71 -0.18 -11.97
C ALA A 111 -12.31 0.41 -11.85
N TYR A 112 -11.40 -0.21 -11.08
CA TYR A 112 -10.11 0.38 -10.72
C TYR A 112 -8.91 -0.44 -11.21
N GLY A 113 -9.10 -1.44 -12.07
CA GLY A 113 -8.01 -2.27 -12.58
C GLY A 113 -6.89 -1.50 -13.28
N ASN A 114 -7.24 -0.41 -13.98
CA ASN A 114 -6.30 0.45 -14.72
C ASN A 114 -5.99 1.77 -13.99
N LEU A 115 -6.29 1.86 -12.70
CA LEU A 115 -6.17 3.09 -11.91
C LEU A 115 -4.75 3.66 -11.89
N GLU A 116 -3.74 2.80 -11.92
CA GLU A 116 -2.34 3.22 -11.95
C GLU A 116 -2.04 4.07 -13.19
N GLU A 117 -2.46 3.59 -14.36
CA GLU A 117 -2.28 4.30 -15.63
C GLU A 117 -3.01 5.66 -15.58
N GLU A 118 -4.25 5.67 -15.07
CA GLU A 118 -5.02 6.90 -14.85
C GLU A 118 -4.26 7.90 -13.94
N LEU A 119 -3.72 7.44 -12.81
CA LEU A 119 -3.00 8.30 -11.87
C LEU A 119 -1.68 8.82 -12.42
N HIS A 120 -0.91 8.00 -13.15
CA HIS A 120 0.32 8.44 -13.81
C HIS A 120 0.03 9.50 -14.89
N ASP A 121 -1.02 9.31 -15.68
CA ASP A 121 -1.44 10.29 -16.70
C ASP A 121 -1.86 11.62 -16.07
N LEU A 122 -2.61 11.58 -14.97
CA LEU A 122 -3.02 12.79 -14.26
C LEU A 122 -1.82 13.49 -13.60
N LEU A 123 -0.87 12.73 -13.03
CA LEU A 123 0.39 13.27 -12.50
C LEU A 123 1.22 13.96 -13.58
N ALA A 124 1.36 13.33 -14.76
CA ALA A 124 2.10 13.90 -15.88
C ALA A 124 1.49 15.23 -16.37
N ARG A 125 0.16 15.37 -16.26
CA ARG A 125 -0.57 16.61 -16.59
C ARG A 125 -0.63 17.62 -15.44
N GLY A 126 -0.22 17.22 -14.24
CA GLY A 126 -0.35 18.05 -13.03
C GLY A 126 -1.80 18.30 -12.60
N ASP A 127 -2.73 17.41 -12.97
CA ASP A 127 -4.17 17.57 -12.69
C ASP A 127 -4.53 17.04 -11.28
N TYR A 128 -4.06 17.74 -10.26
CA TYR A 128 -4.32 17.41 -8.86
C TYR A 128 -5.82 17.40 -8.48
N PRO A 129 -6.68 18.30 -9.00
CA PRO A 129 -8.13 18.19 -8.79
C PRO A 129 -8.70 16.86 -9.26
N ALA A 130 -8.31 16.37 -10.44
CA ALA A 130 -8.75 15.06 -10.93
C ALA A 130 -8.20 13.91 -10.07
N ILE A 131 -6.92 13.96 -9.67
CA ILE A 131 -6.34 12.98 -8.74
C ILE A 131 -7.14 12.94 -7.43
N ARG A 132 -7.51 14.10 -6.87
CA ARG A 132 -8.33 14.16 -5.66
C ARG A 132 -9.69 13.50 -5.87
N ALA A 133 -10.36 13.73 -7.00
CA ALA A 133 -11.63 13.10 -7.29
C ALA A 133 -11.52 11.57 -7.39
N VAL A 134 -10.42 11.06 -7.97
CA VAL A 134 -10.10 9.63 -8.00
C VAL A 134 -9.92 9.07 -6.58
N ILE A 135 -9.06 9.68 -5.77
CA ILE A 135 -8.80 9.25 -4.39
C ILE A 135 -10.07 9.29 -3.53
N HIS A 136 -10.93 10.29 -3.73
CA HIS A 136 -12.22 10.41 -3.03
C HIS A 136 -13.16 9.24 -3.32
N ARG A 137 -13.28 8.87 -4.60
CA ARG A 137 -14.11 7.73 -5.02
C ARG A 137 -13.62 6.44 -4.36
N ILE A 138 -12.31 6.24 -4.32
CA ILE A 138 -11.70 5.04 -3.72
C ILE A 138 -11.92 5.01 -2.21
N LYS A 139 -11.73 6.15 -1.53
CA LYS A 139 -12.05 6.29 -0.10
C LYS A 139 -13.46 5.82 0.23
N GLY A 140 -14.44 6.19 -0.61
CA GLY A 140 -15.85 5.83 -0.43
C GLY A 140 -16.13 4.32 -0.47
N VAL A 141 -15.25 3.54 -1.10
CA VAL A 141 -15.40 2.07 -1.21
C VAL A 141 -14.41 1.29 -0.36
N SER A 142 -13.36 1.93 0.18
CA SER A 142 -12.28 1.30 0.97
C SER A 142 -12.78 0.45 2.15
N LEU A 143 -13.79 0.92 2.88
CA LEU A 143 -14.32 0.18 4.04
C LEU A 143 -15.18 -1.02 3.62
N ASN A 144 -15.85 -0.93 2.46
CA ASN A 144 -16.66 -2.00 1.92
C ASN A 144 -15.80 -3.16 1.35
N ILE A 145 -14.53 -2.89 1.03
CA ILE A 145 -13.54 -3.93 0.68
C ILE A 145 -12.71 -4.38 1.89
N GLY A 146 -13.02 -3.90 3.09
CA GLY A 146 -12.35 -4.31 4.32
C GLY A 146 -10.98 -3.66 4.55
N SER A 147 -10.63 -2.58 3.85
CA SER A 147 -9.34 -1.90 4.03
C SER A 147 -9.48 -0.56 4.74
N ALA A 148 -9.38 -0.59 6.08
CA ALA A 148 -9.28 0.63 6.89
C ALA A 148 -8.00 1.43 6.55
N ARG A 149 -6.89 0.73 6.28
CA ARG A 149 -5.63 1.36 5.91
C ARG A 149 -5.74 2.13 4.58
N LEU A 150 -6.45 1.59 3.57
CA LEU A 150 -6.75 2.34 2.33
C LEU A 150 -7.57 3.60 2.62
N TYR A 151 -8.60 3.47 3.45
CA TYR A 151 -9.47 4.61 3.83
C TYR A 151 -8.65 5.74 4.46
N HIS A 152 -7.77 5.41 5.40
CA HIS A 152 -6.90 6.39 6.06
C HIS A 152 -5.89 7.01 5.08
N LEU A 153 -5.27 6.21 4.21
CA LEU A 153 -4.35 6.70 3.19
C LEU A 153 -5.03 7.67 2.22
N CYS A 154 -6.24 7.35 1.77
CA CYS A 154 -7.01 8.27 0.92
C CYS A 154 -7.31 9.58 1.65
N GLY A 155 -7.69 9.52 2.93
CA GLY A 155 -7.91 10.72 3.75
C GLY A 155 -6.65 11.59 3.91
N LEU A 156 -5.49 10.96 4.09
CA LEU A 156 -4.20 11.66 4.12
C LEU A 156 -3.92 12.37 2.79
N LEU A 157 -4.11 11.67 1.67
CA LEU A 157 -3.88 12.23 0.34
C LEU A 157 -4.85 13.38 0.03
N GLU A 158 -6.14 13.20 0.30
CA GLU A 158 -7.14 14.26 0.13
C GLU A 158 -6.74 15.54 0.87
N ALA A 159 -6.30 15.44 2.12
CA ALA A 159 -5.89 16.58 2.92
C ALA A 159 -4.64 17.30 2.38
N ARG A 160 -3.87 16.67 1.49
CA ARG A 160 -2.57 17.14 1.01
C ARG A 160 -2.54 17.55 -0.46
N LEU A 161 -3.50 17.05 -1.26
CA LEU A 161 -3.58 17.29 -2.72
C LEU A 161 -3.67 18.76 -3.15
N ASP A 162 -4.07 19.68 -2.27
CA ASP A 162 -4.02 21.13 -2.55
C ASP A 162 -2.61 21.74 -2.50
N ARG A 163 -1.63 21.03 -1.94
CA ARG A 163 -0.31 21.59 -1.61
C ARG A 163 0.79 21.18 -2.59
N LYS A 164 0.43 20.73 -3.80
CA LYS A 164 1.32 19.95 -4.70
C LYS A 164 1.84 18.73 -3.95
N THR A 165 0.97 17.75 -3.72
CA THR A 165 1.36 16.43 -3.20
C THR A 165 2.60 15.94 -3.96
N GLY A 166 3.58 15.44 -3.21
CA GLY A 166 4.76 14.83 -3.79
C GLY A 166 4.34 13.61 -4.59
N VAL A 167 5.00 13.41 -5.73
CA VAL A 167 4.83 12.23 -6.57
C VAL A 167 4.95 10.95 -5.72
N GLU A 168 5.82 10.99 -4.71
CA GLU A 168 6.09 9.92 -3.76
C GLU A 168 4.85 9.46 -2.97
N GLU A 169 3.96 10.36 -2.55
CA GLU A 169 2.77 9.99 -1.78
C GLU A 169 1.72 9.30 -2.68
N ILE A 170 1.66 9.67 -3.97
CA ILE A 170 0.80 8.98 -4.95
C ILE A 170 1.39 7.64 -5.34
N GLU A 171 2.71 7.54 -5.54
CA GLU A 171 3.40 6.26 -5.75
C GLU A 171 3.19 5.29 -4.58
N LEU A 172 3.18 5.81 -3.34
CA LEU A 172 2.90 5.00 -2.16
C LEU A 172 1.50 4.39 -2.25
N PHE A 173 0.53 5.20 -2.68
CA PHE A 173 -0.84 4.77 -2.89
C PHE A 173 -0.97 3.76 -4.02
N ILE A 174 -0.28 3.95 -5.14
CA ILE A 174 -0.29 3.01 -6.27
C ILE A 174 0.22 1.63 -5.85
N HIS A 175 1.35 1.56 -5.15
CA HIS A 175 1.85 0.29 -4.62
C HIS A 175 0.85 -0.38 -3.67
N PHE A 176 0.27 0.39 -2.75
CA PHE A 176 -0.74 -0.13 -1.84
C PHE A 176 -1.98 -0.63 -2.60
N HIS A 177 -2.44 0.13 -3.59
CA HIS A 177 -3.57 -0.21 -4.45
C HIS A 177 -3.36 -1.52 -5.24
N ARG A 178 -2.15 -1.78 -5.75
CA ARG A 178 -1.85 -3.06 -6.40
C ARG A 178 -2.06 -4.25 -5.46
N ARG A 179 -1.72 -4.11 -4.17
CA ARG A 179 -2.05 -5.15 -3.16
C ARG A 179 -3.54 -5.31 -2.98
N ILE A 180 -4.30 -4.21 -2.99
CA ILE A 180 -5.77 -4.26 -2.91
C ILE A 180 -6.35 -5.11 -4.04
N LEU A 181 -5.94 -4.85 -5.29
CA LEU A 181 -6.43 -5.60 -6.44
C LEU A 181 -6.13 -7.10 -6.33
N LYS A 182 -4.94 -7.47 -5.82
CA LYS A 182 -4.57 -8.86 -5.55
C LYS A 182 -5.45 -9.49 -4.47
N HIS A 183 -5.71 -8.77 -3.38
CA HIS A 183 -6.61 -9.23 -2.32
C HIS A 183 -8.03 -9.43 -2.85
N CYS A 184 -8.60 -8.44 -3.55
CA CYS A 184 -9.94 -8.52 -4.12
C CYS A 184 -10.10 -9.73 -5.03
N LYS A 185 -9.06 -10.10 -5.79
CA LYS A 185 -9.08 -11.30 -6.63
C LYS A 185 -9.16 -12.56 -5.77
N LYS A 186 -8.21 -12.75 -4.86
CA LYS A 186 -8.12 -13.93 -3.98
C LYS A 186 -9.39 -14.11 -3.14
N GLN A 187 -9.89 -13.03 -2.54
CA GLN A 187 -11.05 -13.09 -1.66
C GLN A 187 -12.38 -13.15 -2.43
N GLY A 188 -12.46 -12.58 -3.64
CA GLY A 188 -13.63 -12.79 -4.52
C GLY A 188 -13.81 -14.26 -4.92
N GLU A 189 -12.72 -14.96 -5.21
CA GLU A 189 -12.72 -16.40 -5.51
C GLU A 189 -13.24 -17.24 -4.33
N LEU A 190 -12.80 -16.92 -3.11
CA LEU A 190 -13.26 -17.58 -1.88
C LEU A 190 -14.75 -17.31 -1.59
N CYS A 191 -15.21 -16.06 -1.70
CA CYS A 191 -16.62 -15.72 -1.51
C CYS A 191 -17.55 -16.48 -2.48
N SER A 192 -17.08 -16.74 -3.70
CA SER A 192 -17.81 -17.51 -4.71
C SER A 192 -17.89 -19.00 -4.39
N GLN A 193 -16.90 -19.55 -3.69
CA GLN A 193 -16.88 -20.94 -3.24
C GLN A 193 -17.83 -21.16 -2.05
N THR A 194 -17.85 -20.22 -1.09
CA THR A 194 -18.74 -20.28 0.08
C THR A 194 -20.23 -20.21 -0.29
N GLN A 195 -20.58 -19.64 -1.45
CA GLN A 195 -21.97 -19.58 -1.93
C GLN A 195 -22.46 -20.86 -2.63
N LYS A 196 -21.56 -21.79 -2.95
CA LYS A 196 -21.89 -23.07 -3.62
C LYS A 196 -22.15 -24.21 -2.64
N ASN A 197 -21.91 -24.00 -1.35
CA ASN A 197 -22.17 -24.93 -0.25
C ASN A 197 -23.37 -24.43 0.57
#